data_AF-A0A960J6Y9-F1
#
_entry.id   AF-A0A960J6Y9-F1
#
_cell.length_a   1.000
_cell.length_b   1.000
_cell.length_c   1.000
_cell.angle_alpha   90.00
_cell.angle_beta   90.00
_cell.angle_gamma   90.00
#
_symmetry.space_group_name_H-M   'P 1'
#
loop_
_entity.id
_entity.type
_entity.pdbx_description
1 polymer ?
#
loop_
_entity_poly.entity_id
_entity_poly.type
_entity_poly.pdbx_seq_one_letter_code
_entity_poly.pdbx_strand_id
1 'polypeptide(L)'
;MNRRKFLAAAAAGAGKLSAADSNILLPSDTPDRFGFRIMWYNPIAAIDKTTYALEVGGLVDKPQRLTLDQLNGYSQVEQSARMKCVQCWSSRTTWGGFRFGELLEAAKPQKTATAVRFDCHDKWYEYMTLDELASPRVLLALRMDGEELSDQHGAPLRLLDPSRYGYKSCKLITKITFVAEGKGSMACDIGPYYTPGGRIEPGYDHPLDLGSNVRKRIKGGEITDY
;
A
#
# COMPACT_ATOMS: atom_id res chain seq x y z
N MET A 1 -9.85 -19.57 19.45
CA MET A 1 -11.29 -19.55 19.10
C MET A 1 -11.42 -20.00 17.64
N ASN A 2 -12.09 -21.12 17.37
CA ASN A 2 -12.02 -21.83 16.08
C ASN A 2 -12.85 -21.13 14.98
N ARG A 3 -12.28 -20.92 13.80
CA ARG A 3 -12.83 -20.18 12.62
C ARG A 3 -14.28 -20.55 12.28
N ARG A 4 -14.67 -21.81 12.51
CA ARG A 4 -16.02 -22.33 12.25
C ARG A 4 -17.09 -21.76 13.21
N LYS A 5 -16.73 -21.40 14.44
CA LYS A 5 -17.70 -20.84 15.41
C LYS A 5 -18.01 -19.36 15.17
N PHE A 6 -17.09 -18.60 14.57
CA PHE A 6 -17.34 -17.20 14.16
C PHE A 6 -18.30 -17.11 12.96
N LEU A 7 -18.10 -17.96 11.95
CA LEU A 7 -18.96 -17.99 10.76
C LEU A 7 -20.41 -18.39 11.07
N ALA A 8 -20.63 -19.27 12.05
CA ALA A 8 -21.97 -19.69 12.45
C ALA A 8 -22.74 -18.60 13.23
N ALA A 9 -22.05 -17.78 14.03
CA ALA A 9 -22.68 -16.69 14.79
C ALA A 9 -23.07 -15.50 13.90
N ALA A 10 -22.31 -15.24 12.83
CA ALA A 10 -22.64 -14.20 11.85
C ALA A 10 -23.87 -14.56 10.98
N ALA A 11 -24.10 -15.85 10.73
CA ALA A 11 -25.21 -16.33 9.91
C ALA A 11 -26.57 -16.33 10.62
N ALA A 12 -26.60 -16.34 11.96
CA ALA A 12 -27.86 -16.43 12.72
C ALA A 12 -28.54 -15.07 13.00
N GLY A 13 -27.84 -13.95 12.78
CA GLY A 13 -28.34 -12.60 13.06
C GLY A 13 -28.41 -11.66 11.85
N ALA A 14 -27.88 -12.06 10.70
CA ALA A 14 -27.90 -11.23 9.51
C ALA A 14 -29.16 -11.53 8.69
N GLY A 15 -30.20 -10.72 8.89
CA GLY A 15 -31.19 -10.50 7.84
C GLY A 15 -30.48 -10.22 6.51
N LYS A 16 -31.03 -10.73 5.41
CA LYS A 16 -30.47 -10.68 4.05
C LYS A 16 -30.00 -9.26 3.70
N LEU A 17 -28.73 -8.96 3.95
CA LEU A 17 -28.04 -7.88 3.28
C LEU A 17 -27.62 -8.43 1.93
N SER A 18 -28.25 -7.92 0.88
CA SER A 18 -27.84 -8.17 -0.49
C SER A 18 -26.44 -7.59 -0.64
N ALA A 19 -25.50 -8.39 -1.15
CA ALA A 19 -24.13 -7.94 -1.42
C ALA A 19 -24.05 -6.87 -2.53
N ALA A 20 -25.19 -6.53 -3.16
CA ALA A 20 -25.30 -5.50 -4.18
C ALA A 20 -25.52 -4.09 -3.61
N ASP A 21 -25.88 -3.96 -2.31
CA ASP A 21 -26.20 -2.66 -1.68
C ASP A 21 -25.08 -2.16 -0.74
N SER A 22 -23.97 -2.90 -0.63
CA SER A 22 -22.85 -2.52 0.22
C SER A 22 -21.66 -2.13 -0.64
N ASN A 23 -21.22 -0.86 -0.58
CA ASN A 23 -19.98 -0.33 -1.19
C ASN A 23 -18.69 -0.92 -0.56
N ILE A 24 -18.72 -2.20 -0.19
CA ILE A 24 -17.62 -2.91 0.45
C ILE A 24 -16.67 -3.45 -0.62
N LEU A 25 -15.39 -3.08 -0.50
CA LEU A 25 -14.33 -3.55 -1.38
C LEU A 25 -13.89 -4.96 -0.95
N LEU A 26 -13.82 -5.88 -1.91
CA LEU A 26 -13.43 -7.27 -1.69
C LEU A 26 -12.16 -7.63 -2.47
N PRO A 27 -11.34 -8.57 -1.97
CA PRO A 27 -10.20 -9.06 -2.73
C PRO A 27 -10.67 -9.85 -3.97
N SER A 28 -9.85 -9.84 -5.02
CA SER A 28 -10.09 -10.55 -6.28
C SER A 28 -8.81 -11.25 -6.74
N ASP A 29 -8.92 -12.56 -6.98
CA ASP A 29 -7.86 -13.36 -7.61
C ASP A 29 -7.84 -13.24 -9.14
N THR A 30 -8.92 -12.70 -9.74
CA THR A 30 -8.97 -12.37 -11.16
C THR A 30 -8.22 -11.06 -11.39
N PRO A 31 -7.19 -11.03 -12.25
CA PRO A 31 -6.48 -9.81 -12.58
C PRO A 31 -7.43 -8.80 -13.25
N ASP A 32 -7.29 -7.53 -12.90
CA ASP A 32 -8.01 -6.43 -13.54
C ASP A 32 -7.43 -6.06 -14.91
N ARG A 33 -7.92 -4.95 -15.49
CA ARG A 33 -7.45 -4.42 -16.80
C ARG A 33 -5.95 -4.09 -16.83
N PHE A 34 -5.33 -3.88 -15.67
CA PHE A 34 -3.92 -3.58 -15.52
C PHE A 34 -3.09 -4.81 -15.14
N GLY A 35 -3.70 -6.00 -15.09
CA GLY A 35 -3.03 -7.23 -14.68
C GLY A 35 -2.78 -7.33 -13.16
N PHE A 36 -3.43 -6.50 -12.34
CA PHE A 36 -3.29 -6.58 -10.88
C PHE A 36 -4.38 -7.46 -10.28
N ARG A 37 -3.99 -8.33 -9.35
CA ARG A 37 -4.96 -8.93 -8.41
C ARG A 37 -5.23 -7.95 -7.27
N ILE A 38 -6.49 -7.84 -6.88
CA ILE A 38 -6.89 -6.91 -5.82
C ILE A 38 -6.76 -7.64 -4.48
N MET A 39 -5.75 -7.25 -3.70
CA MET A 39 -5.54 -7.77 -2.34
C MET A 39 -5.93 -6.72 -1.29
N TRP A 40 -6.56 -7.18 -0.21
CA TRP A 40 -6.98 -6.40 0.96
C TRP A 40 -6.74 -7.17 2.25
N TYR A 41 -6.52 -6.46 3.36
CA TYR A 41 -6.47 -7.11 4.66
C TYR A 41 -7.87 -7.35 5.23
N ASN A 42 -8.73 -6.32 5.23
CA ASN A 42 -10.12 -6.41 5.66
C ASN A 42 -11.06 -5.83 4.61
N PRO A 43 -12.28 -6.37 4.46
CA PRO A 43 -13.34 -5.71 3.71
C PRO A 43 -13.69 -4.38 4.38
N ILE A 44 -13.72 -3.31 3.59
CA ILE A 44 -14.03 -1.96 4.07
C ILE A 44 -14.79 -1.17 3.00
N ALA A 45 -15.48 -0.11 3.42
CA ALA A 45 -16.01 0.87 2.50
C ALA A 45 -14.89 1.75 1.92
N ALA A 46 -15.09 2.30 0.74
CA ALA A 46 -14.17 3.29 0.17
C ALA A 46 -14.04 4.52 1.07
N ILE A 47 -12.85 5.13 1.08
CA ILE A 47 -12.61 6.42 1.73
C ILE A 47 -13.32 7.52 0.93
N ASP A 48 -14.09 8.35 1.62
CA ASP A 48 -14.62 9.58 1.04
C ASP A 48 -13.49 10.59 0.79
N LYS A 49 -13.18 10.79 -0.49
CA LYS A 49 -12.08 11.65 -0.95
C LYS A 49 -12.30 13.13 -0.63
N THR A 50 -13.56 13.56 -0.46
CA THR A 50 -13.90 14.96 -0.18
C THR A 50 -13.64 15.37 1.26
N THR A 51 -13.71 14.42 2.19
CA THR A 51 -13.45 14.63 3.62
C THR A 51 -12.10 14.07 4.08
N TYR A 52 -11.37 13.40 3.18
CA TYR A 52 -10.07 12.83 3.45
C TYR A 52 -9.03 13.89 3.84
N ALA A 53 -8.27 13.57 4.89
CA ALA A 53 -7.02 14.24 5.17
C ALA A 53 -6.01 13.25 5.77
N LEU A 54 -4.77 13.35 5.32
CA LEU A 54 -3.63 12.61 5.85
C LEU A 54 -3.17 13.24 7.16
N GLU A 55 -3.16 12.48 8.24
CA GLU A 55 -2.53 12.88 9.50
C GLU A 55 -1.03 12.57 9.46
N VAL A 56 -0.19 13.56 9.76
CA VAL A 56 1.26 13.37 9.90
C VAL A 56 1.68 13.86 11.28
N GLY A 57 2.26 12.98 12.09
CA GLY A 57 2.59 13.29 13.49
C GLY A 57 3.70 12.40 14.06
N GLY A 58 3.73 12.29 15.39
CA GLY A 58 4.78 11.57 16.12
C GLY A 58 5.98 12.48 16.43
N LEU A 59 7.19 11.99 16.16
CA LEU A 59 8.44 12.72 16.37
C LEU A 59 8.69 13.78 15.28
N VAL A 60 7.83 14.80 15.25
CA VAL A 60 7.89 15.92 14.29
C VAL A 60 7.71 17.25 15.02
N ASP A 61 8.35 18.30 14.52
CA ASP A 61 8.23 19.65 15.09
C ASP A 61 6.98 20.38 14.57
N LYS A 62 6.47 19.98 13.39
CA LYS A 62 5.28 20.56 12.77
C LYS A 62 4.29 19.46 12.35
N PRO A 63 3.45 18.93 13.27
CA PRO A 63 2.38 18.01 12.90
C PRO A 63 1.50 18.58 11.77
N GLN A 64 1.13 17.76 10.81
CA GLN A 64 0.34 18.16 9.65
C GLN A 64 -1.00 17.42 9.59
N ARG A 65 -2.00 18.08 9.03
CA ARG A 65 -3.24 17.46 8.56
C ARG A 65 -3.48 17.93 7.14
N LEU A 66 -3.13 17.09 6.15
CA LEU A 66 -3.04 17.48 4.75
C LEU A 66 -4.27 16.96 3.99
N THR A 67 -5.05 17.86 3.38
CA THR A 67 -6.16 17.48 2.50
C THR A 67 -5.65 16.83 1.22
N LEU A 68 -6.52 16.12 0.51
CA LEU A 68 -6.16 15.54 -0.79
C LEU A 68 -5.65 16.59 -1.79
N ASP A 69 -6.26 17.78 -1.82
CA ASP A 69 -5.81 18.88 -2.68
C ASP A 69 -4.39 19.36 -2.34
N GLN A 70 -4.05 19.43 -1.05
CA GLN A 70 -2.70 19.79 -0.61
C GLN A 70 -1.67 18.73 -1.03
N LEU A 71 -2.02 17.45 -0.97
CA LEU A 71 -1.16 16.36 -1.44
C LEU A 71 -0.96 16.41 -2.96
N ASN A 72 -2.02 16.72 -3.71
CA ASN A 72 -1.94 16.94 -5.16
C ASN A 72 -1.10 18.18 -5.52
N GLY A 73 -0.99 19.16 -4.62
CA GLY A 73 -0.20 20.37 -4.78
C GLY A 73 1.32 20.19 -4.61
N TYR A 74 1.79 19.06 -4.08
CA TYR A 74 3.23 18.77 -4.01
C TYR A 74 3.85 18.53 -5.39
N SER A 75 5.18 18.58 -5.47
CA SER A 75 5.92 18.29 -6.70
C SER A 75 5.62 16.88 -7.20
N GLN A 76 4.76 16.79 -8.21
CA GLN A 76 4.32 15.51 -8.74
C GLN A 76 5.39 14.89 -9.64
N VAL A 77 5.55 13.58 -9.51
CA VAL A 77 6.41 12.75 -10.35
C VAL A 77 5.62 11.56 -10.85
N GLU A 78 6.03 11.06 -12.01
CA GLU A 78 5.48 9.87 -12.61
C GLU A 78 6.59 8.87 -12.88
N GLN A 79 6.34 7.58 -12.61
CA GLN A 79 7.29 6.51 -12.90
C GLN A 79 6.60 5.23 -13.36
N SER A 80 7.17 4.59 -14.38
CA SER A 80 6.85 3.19 -14.66
C SER A 80 7.51 2.30 -13.61
N ALA A 81 6.72 1.46 -12.95
CA ALA A 81 7.23 0.53 -11.94
C ALA A 81 6.43 -0.76 -11.89
N ARG A 82 7.14 -1.87 -11.65
CA ARG A 82 6.57 -3.19 -11.47
C ARG A 82 6.36 -3.45 -9.99
N MET A 83 5.13 -3.79 -9.61
CA MET A 83 4.81 -4.23 -8.26
C MET A 83 4.76 -5.74 -8.24
N LYS A 84 5.60 -6.36 -7.39
CA LYS A 84 5.63 -7.81 -7.22
C LYS A 84 4.90 -8.23 -5.96
N CYS A 85 3.89 -9.08 -6.07
CA CYS A 85 3.28 -9.72 -4.91
C CYS A 85 4.16 -10.88 -4.42
N VAL A 86 4.12 -11.13 -3.12
CA VAL A 86 4.75 -12.30 -2.49
C VAL A 86 4.14 -13.61 -2.99
N GLN A 87 2.89 -13.58 -3.51
CA GLN A 87 2.23 -14.71 -4.17
C GLN A 87 2.74 -14.98 -5.60
N CYS A 88 3.98 -14.56 -5.89
CA CYS A 88 4.73 -14.82 -7.12
C CYS A 88 4.26 -14.13 -8.40
N TRP A 89 3.15 -13.38 -8.39
CA TRP A 89 2.72 -12.57 -9.53
C TRP A 89 3.23 -11.13 -9.45
N SER A 90 3.31 -10.45 -10.60
CA SER A 90 3.59 -9.02 -10.68
C SER A 90 2.79 -8.36 -11.79
N SER A 91 2.72 -7.04 -11.76
CA SER A 91 2.29 -6.24 -12.91
C SER A 91 3.02 -4.90 -12.94
N ARG A 92 3.24 -4.36 -14.15
CA ARG A 92 3.84 -3.05 -14.40
C ARG A 92 2.76 -2.08 -14.85
N THR A 93 2.82 -0.87 -14.28
CA THR A 93 2.01 0.26 -14.70
C THR A 93 2.79 1.56 -14.44
N THR A 94 2.19 2.67 -14.81
CA THR A 94 2.68 4.00 -14.51
C THR A 94 2.04 4.52 -13.24
N TRP A 95 2.85 4.97 -12.29
CA TRP A 95 2.38 5.49 -11.00
C TRP A 95 2.72 6.96 -10.88
N GLY A 96 1.74 7.75 -10.42
CA GLY A 96 1.88 9.19 -10.21
C GLY A 96 1.65 9.57 -8.76
N GLY A 97 2.42 10.54 -8.26
CA GLY A 97 2.30 11.03 -6.89
C GLY A 97 3.49 11.90 -6.52
N PHE A 98 3.91 11.89 -5.25
CA PHE A 98 5.01 12.72 -4.77
C PHE A 98 6.00 11.92 -3.92
N ARG A 99 7.21 12.46 -3.76
CA ARG A 99 8.29 11.82 -2.98
C ARG A 99 8.12 12.09 -1.49
N PHE A 100 8.58 11.16 -0.65
CA PHE A 100 8.48 11.29 0.81
C PHE A 100 9.17 12.56 1.35
N GLY A 101 10.17 13.08 0.64
CA GLY A 101 10.85 14.34 0.97
C GLY A 101 9.92 15.54 1.15
N GLU A 102 8.82 15.62 0.40
CA GLU A 102 7.81 16.69 0.56
C GLU A 102 7.20 16.68 1.98
N LEU A 103 6.96 15.49 2.55
CA LEU A 103 6.46 15.36 3.92
C LEU A 103 7.54 15.66 4.95
N LEU A 104 8.81 15.33 4.69
CA LEU A 104 9.92 15.70 5.58
C LEU A 104 10.02 17.22 5.68
N GLU A 105 9.91 17.91 4.55
CA GLU A 105 9.96 19.37 4.49
C GLU A 105 8.78 20.03 5.19
N ALA A 106 7.56 19.48 5.01
CA ALA A 106 6.38 20.01 5.68
C ALA A 106 6.37 19.73 7.19
N ALA A 107 6.66 18.49 7.60
CA ALA A 107 6.49 18.04 8.97
C ALA A 107 7.68 18.37 9.89
N LYS A 108 8.89 18.57 9.33
CA LYS A 108 10.13 18.82 10.08
C LYS A 108 10.38 17.76 11.16
N PRO A 109 10.77 16.53 10.78
CA PRO A 109 10.99 15.45 11.74
C PRO A 109 12.13 15.77 12.70
N GLN A 110 11.97 15.33 13.94
CA GLN A 110 13.00 15.44 14.97
C GLN A 110 14.18 14.51 14.64
N LYS A 111 15.38 14.85 15.12
CA LYS A 111 16.60 14.04 14.89
C LYS A 111 16.50 12.61 15.43
N THR A 112 15.63 12.37 16.39
CA THR A 112 15.37 11.05 16.98
C THR A 112 14.43 10.19 16.14
N ALA A 113 13.75 10.76 15.14
CA ALA A 113 12.92 9.99 14.22
C ALA A 113 13.79 9.25 13.21
N THR A 114 13.73 7.91 13.19
CA THR A 114 14.51 7.05 12.28
C THR A 114 13.63 6.25 11.32
N ALA A 115 12.33 6.16 11.63
CA ALA A 115 11.36 5.44 10.83
C ALA A 115 9.99 6.12 10.91
N VAL A 116 9.07 5.65 10.08
CA VAL A 116 7.65 5.99 10.17
C VAL A 116 6.80 4.74 10.23
N ARG A 117 5.66 4.87 10.89
CA ARG A 117 4.54 3.94 10.83
C ARG A 117 3.46 4.51 9.93
N PHE A 118 3.04 3.74 8.95
CA PHE A 118 1.83 3.96 8.18
C PHE A 118 0.68 3.22 8.86
N ASP A 119 -0.44 3.91 9.09
CA ASP A 119 -1.71 3.30 9.49
C ASP A 119 -2.72 3.48 8.36
N CYS A 120 -3.43 2.39 8.05
CA CYS A 120 -4.31 2.29 6.88
C CYS A 120 -5.77 2.11 7.32
N HIS A 121 -6.69 2.52 6.47
CA HIS A 121 -8.12 2.46 6.77
C HIS A 121 -8.64 1.03 7.01
N ASP A 122 -8.07 0.04 6.31
CA ASP A 122 -8.39 -1.39 6.45
C ASP A 122 -7.73 -2.07 7.67
N LYS A 123 -7.18 -1.27 8.60
CA LYS A 123 -6.43 -1.71 9.79
C LYS A 123 -5.07 -2.32 9.50
N TRP A 124 -4.59 -2.29 8.25
CA TRP A 124 -3.19 -2.57 7.98
C TRP A 124 -2.29 -1.51 8.61
N TYR A 125 -1.11 -1.92 9.08
CA TYR A 125 -0.05 -1.00 9.44
C TYR A 125 1.27 -1.48 8.84
N GLU A 126 2.17 -0.53 8.57
CA GLU A 126 3.49 -0.85 8.03
C GLU A 126 4.55 0.10 8.56
N TYR A 127 5.78 -0.38 8.74
CA TYR A 127 6.92 0.48 9.06
C TYR A 127 7.90 0.56 7.89
N MET A 128 8.46 1.74 7.69
CA MET A 128 9.59 1.98 6.80
C MET A 128 10.57 2.92 7.48
N THR A 129 11.86 2.64 7.37
CA THR A 129 12.88 3.58 7.84
C THR A 129 12.94 4.82 6.94
N LEU A 130 13.43 5.93 7.47
CA LEU A 130 13.59 7.16 6.67
C LEU A 130 14.58 6.96 5.52
N ASP A 131 15.62 6.14 5.71
CA ASP A 131 16.58 5.80 4.67
C ASP A 131 15.92 5.03 3.50
N GLU A 132 15.02 4.11 3.82
CA GLU A 132 14.27 3.38 2.79
C GLU A 132 13.32 4.31 2.03
N LEU A 133 12.66 5.22 2.73
CA LEU A 133 11.76 6.22 2.14
C LEU A 133 12.48 7.31 1.35
N ALA A 134 13.78 7.53 1.62
CA ALA A 134 14.63 8.46 0.88
C ALA A 134 15.01 7.94 -0.51
N SER A 135 14.75 6.66 -0.81
CA SER A 135 14.98 6.11 -2.15
C SER A 135 14.20 6.89 -3.21
N PRO A 136 14.82 7.29 -4.33
CA PRO A 136 14.14 7.99 -5.40
C PRO A 136 13.12 7.11 -6.14
N ARG A 137 13.06 5.81 -5.86
CA ARG A 137 12.07 4.87 -6.42
C ARG A 137 10.82 4.74 -5.57
N VAL A 138 10.85 5.21 -4.32
CA VAL A 138 9.69 5.19 -3.41
C VAL A 138 8.78 6.37 -3.72
N LEU A 139 7.48 6.09 -3.78
CA LEU A 139 6.44 7.05 -4.15
C LEU A 139 5.27 6.96 -3.18
N LEU A 140 4.76 8.11 -2.74
CA LEU A 140 3.41 8.22 -2.21
C LEU A 140 2.49 8.50 -3.39
N ALA A 141 1.85 7.44 -3.89
CA ALA A 141 1.07 7.45 -5.11
C ALA A 141 -0.36 7.93 -4.86
N LEU A 142 -0.82 8.80 -5.76
CA LEU A 142 -2.18 9.35 -5.86
C LEU A 142 -2.86 8.92 -7.17
N ARG A 143 -2.06 8.51 -8.17
CA ARG A 143 -2.49 8.16 -9.52
C ARG A 143 -1.91 6.83 -9.99
N MET A 144 -2.65 6.16 -10.85
CA MET A 144 -2.24 4.94 -11.54
C MET A 144 -2.74 5.01 -12.99
N ASP A 145 -1.82 4.81 -13.93
CA ASP A 145 -2.03 4.90 -15.37
C ASP A 145 -2.67 6.22 -15.85
N GLY A 146 -2.16 7.35 -15.33
CA GLY A 146 -2.64 8.68 -15.68
C GLY A 146 -3.97 9.10 -15.03
N GLU A 147 -4.68 8.18 -14.37
CA GLU A 147 -5.94 8.42 -13.67
C GLU A 147 -5.72 8.49 -12.15
N GLU A 148 -6.66 9.11 -11.41
CA GLU A 148 -6.71 8.98 -9.95
C GLU A 148 -6.78 7.51 -9.54
N LEU A 149 -6.17 7.17 -8.41
CA LEU A 149 -6.28 5.82 -7.88
C LEU A 149 -7.75 5.42 -7.72
N SER A 150 -8.08 4.23 -8.22
CA SER A 150 -9.36 3.60 -7.88
C SER A 150 -9.36 3.15 -6.42
N ASP A 151 -10.55 3.01 -5.86
CA ASP A 151 -10.70 2.52 -4.48
C ASP A 151 -10.06 1.14 -4.32
N GLN A 152 -10.17 0.27 -5.33
CA GLN A 152 -9.52 -1.06 -5.39
C GLN A 152 -7.98 -1.01 -5.31
N HIS A 153 -7.38 0.05 -5.83
CA HIS A 153 -5.93 0.24 -5.82
C HIS A 153 -5.41 1.01 -4.62
N GLY A 154 -6.28 1.40 -3.69
CA GLY A 154 -5.89 2.01 -2.43
C GLY A 154 -6.04 3.51 -2.37
N ALA A 155 -6.99 4.08 -3.12
CA ALA A 155 -7.31 5.50 -3.07
C ALA A 155 -7.64 5.99 -1.64
N PRO A 156 -7.38 7.27 -1.34
CA PRO A 156 -6.78 8.25 -2.23
C PRO A 156 -5.25 8.20 -2.25
N LEU A 157 -4.61 7.55 -1.27
CA LEU A 157 -3.18 7.56 -1.07
C LEU A 157 -2.65 6.15 -0.77
N ARG A 158 -1.59 5.76 -1.47
CA ARG A 158 -0.85 4.53 -1.18
C ARG A 158 0.66 4.73 -1.20
N LEU A 159 1.37 3.83 -0.56
CA LEU A 159 2.81 3.68 -0.71
C LEU A 159 3.12 2.78 -1.91
N LEU A 160 4.19 3.09 -2.61
CA LEU A 160 4.81 2.25 -3.62
C LEU A 160 6.32 2.20 -3.36
N ASP A 161 6.85 1.00 -3.11
CA ASP A 161 8.27 0.68 -3.16
C ASP A 161 8.47 -0.51 -4.11
N PRO A 162 8.98 -0.29 -5.34
CA PRO A 162 9.08 -1.35 -6.35
C PRO A 162 10.22 -2.34 -6.07
N SER A 163 11.09 -2.06 -5.10
CA SER A 163 12.15 -2.99 -4.67
C SER A 163 11.66 -4.03 -3.65
N ARG A 164 10.41 -3.90 -3.19
CA ARG A 164 9.80 -4.73 -2.14
C ARG A 164 8.54 -5.43 -2.62
N TYR A 165 8.20 -6.50 -1.92
CA TYR A 165 6.95 -7.19 -2.12
C TYR A 165 5.76 -6.26 -1.80
N GLY A 166 4.65 -6.50 -2.50
CA GLY A 166 3.47 -5.63 -2.49
C GLY A 166 2.86 -5.37 -1.10
N TYR A 167 3.06 -6.25 -0.12
CA TYR A 167 2.57 -6.02 1.25
C TYR A 167 3.25 -4.83 1.95
N LYS A 168 4.46 -4.45 1.53
CA LYS A 168 5.14 -3.23 2.00
C LYS A 168 4.56 -1.97 1.37
N SER A 169 3.97 -2.08 0.19
CA SER A 169 3.34 -0.98 -0.55
C SER A 169 1.89 -0.80 -0.10
N CYS A 170 1.70 -0.39 1.16
CA CYS A 170 0.38 -0.31 1.79
C CYS A 170 -0.57 0.66 1.08
N LYS A 171 -1.86 0.36 1.17
CA LYS A 171 -2.98 1.09 0.54
C LYS A 171 -3.73 1.90 1.59
N LEU A 172 -4.58 2.85 1.17
CA LEU A 172 -5.55 3.52 2.04
C LEU A 172 -4.91 4.23 3.24
N ILE A 173 -3.77 4.88 3.02
CA ILE A 173 -3.00 5.49 4.10
C ILE A 173 -3.81 6.65 4.68
N THR A 174 -4.09 6.62 5.98
CA THR A 174 -4.79 7.70 6.69
C THR A 174 -3.87 8.44 7.66
N LYS A 175 -2.80 7.80 8.13
CA LYS A 175 -1.88 8.38 9.09
C LYS A 175 -0.44 7.93 8.89
N ILE A 176 0.49 8.85 9.08
CA ILE A 176 1.93 8.63 9.12
C ILE A 176 2.46 9.15 10.45
N THR A 177 3.08 8.27 11.23
CA THR A 177 3.65 8.60 12.53
C THR A 177 5.16 8.40 12.51
N PHE A 178 5.93 9.48 12.68
CA PHE A 178 7.38 9.41 12.84
C PHE A 178 7.73 8.82 14.21
N VAL A 179 8.65 7.86 14.23
CA VAL A 179 9.01 7.06 15.41
C VAL A 179 10.52 6.86 15.51
N ALA A 180 11.00 6.56 16.72
CA ALA A 180 12.42 6.36 16.98
C ALA A 180 12.96 5.01 16.49
N GLU A 181 12.07 4.02 16.31
CA GLU A 181 12.42 2.69 15.83
C GLU A 181 11.25 2.06 15.07
N GLY A 182 11.54 1.30 14.01
CA GLY A 182 10.55 0.48 13.31
C GLY A 182 10.27 -0.81 14.08
N LYS A 183 8.98 -1.13 14.30
CA LYS A 183 8.57 -2.27 15.14
C LYS A 183 8.03 -3.48 14.39
N GLY A 184 8.39 -3.65 13.12
CA GLY A 184 7.99 -4.80 12.30
C GLY A 184 7.03 -4.41 11.15
N SER A 185 6.14 -5.32 10.79
CA SER A 185 5.17 -5.18 9.68
C SER A 185 3.93 -6.00 10.02
N MET A 186 2.73 -5.52 9.71
CA MET A 186 1.50 -6.29 9.88
C MET A 186 1.59 -7.66 9.19
N ALA A 187 2.29 -7.75 8.06
CA ALA A 187 2.47 -9.02 7.36
C ALA A 187 3.14 -10.08 8.24
N CYS A 188 4.14 -9.69 9.04
CA CYS A 188 4.86 -10.60 9.93
C CYS A 188 4.01 -11.04 11.13
N ASP A 189 3.06 -10.22 11.57
CA ASP A 189 2.14 -10.58 12.66
C ASP A 189 1.12 -11.63 12.21
N ILE A 190 0.70 -11.58 10.95
CA ILE A 190 -0.37 -12.45 10.43
C ILE A 190 0.16 -13.77 9.85
N GLY A 191 1.45 -13.87 9.55
CA GLY A 191 2.01 -15.07 8.96
C GLY A 191 3.53 -15.22 9.12
N PRO A 192 4.04 -16.47 9.22
CA PRO A 192 5.45 -16.73 9.49
C PRO A 192 6.36 -16.60 8.25
N TYR A 193 5.78 -16.36 7.06
CA TYR A 193 6.51 -16.37 5.78
C TYR A 193 6.92 -14.98 5.28
N TYR A 194 6.57 -13.94 6.02
CA TYR A 194 6.88 -12.56 5.66
C TYR A 194 8.17 -12.11 6.33
N THR A 195 8.90 -11.23 5.67
CA THR A 195 10.07 -10.56 6.27
C THR A 195 9.73 -9.10 6.56
N PRO A 196 10.21 -8.52 7.69
CA PRO A 196 9.92 -7.12 8.02
C PRO A 196 10.38 -6.14 6.95
N GLY A 197 11.52 -6.43 6.30
CA GLY A 197 12.02 -5.63 5.18
C GLY A 197 11.25 -5.87 3.89
N GLY A 198 10.81 -7.10 3.62
CA GLY A 198 10.05 -7.43 2.42
C GLY A 198 10.75 -7.14 1.10
N ARG A 199 12.09 -7.18 1.06
CA ARG A 199 12.83 -7.08 -0.20
C ARG A 199 12.43 -8.23 -1.12
N ILE A 200 12.34 -7.94 -2.41
CA ILE A 200 12.11 -8.98 -3.41
C ILE A 200 13.34 -9.88 -3.47
N GLU A 201 13.13 -11.18 -3.37
CA GLU A 201 14.21 -12.17 -3.40
C GLU A 201 14.45 -12.69 -4.82
N PRO A 202 15.65 -13.20 -5.14
CA PRO A 202 15.90 -13.92 -6.38
C PRO A 202 14.95 -15.10 -6.54
N GLY A 203 14.52 -15.39 -7.76
CA GLY A 203 13.59 -16.48 -8.01
C GLY A 203 12.84 -16.34 -9.32
N TYR A 204 11.53 -16.54 -9.25
CA TYR A 204 10.65 -16.47 -10.41
C TYR A 204 9.54 -15.44 -10.24
N ASP A 205 9.15 -14.87 -11.35
CA ASP A 205 8.06 -13.94 -11.48
C ASP A 205 7.07 -14.39 -12.55
N HIS A 206 5.80 -14.13 -12.28
CA HIS A 206 4.68 -14.37 -13.18
C HIS A 206 4.05 -13.01 -13.54
N PRO A 207 4.59 -12.29 -14.53
CA PRO A 207 4.11 -10.97 -14.91
C PRO A 207 2.78 -11.06 -15.65
N LEU A 208 1.70 -10.68 -14.97
CA LEU A 208 0.34 -10.83 -15.47
C LEU A 208 0.03 -9.88 -16.62
N ASP A 209 0.70 -8.73 -16.68
CA ASP A 209 0.68 -7.77 -17.79
C ASP A 209 1.28 -8.32 -19.09
N LEU A 210 2.13 -9.35 -19.02
CA LEU A 210 2.72 -10.00 -20.20
C LEU A 210 1.98 -11.27 -20.63
N GLY A 211 0.93 -11.65 -19.89
CA GLY A 211 0.11 -12.85 -20.15
C GLY A 211 0.23 -13.93 -19.07
N SER A 212 -0.86 -14.68 -18.86
CA SER A 212 -1.04 -15.59 -17.73
C SER A 212 -0.06 -16.77 -17.64
N ASN A 213 0.56 -17.16 -18.75
CA ASN A 213 1.50 -18.28 -18.82
C ASN A 213 2.97 -17.85 -18.85
N VAL A 214 3.26 -16.55 -18.73
CA VAL A 214 4.63 -16.04 -18.74
C VAL A 214 5.30 -16.30 -17.39
N ARG A 215 6.55 -16.77 -17.46
CA ARG A 215 7.42 -16.96 -16.29
C ARG A 215 8.80 -16.41 -16.59
N LYS A 216 9.31 -15.54 -15.72
CA LYS A 216 10.63 -14.90 -15.85
C LYS A 216 11.47 -15.19 -14.61
N ARG A 217 12.78 -15.33 -14.78
CA ARG A 217 13.72 -15.45 -13.66
C ARG A 217 14.15 -14.04 -13.25
N ILE A 218 14.21 -13.77 -11.96
CA ILE A 218 14.58 -12.47 -11.40
C ILE A 218 15.75 -12.62 -10.43
N LYS A 219 16.55 -11.55 -10.31
CA LYS A 219 17.73 -11.50 -9.43
C LYS A 219 17.43 -11.01 -8.01
N GLY A 220 16.17 -10.69 -7.70
CA GLY A 220 15.79 -9.98 -6.48
C GLY A 220 15.90 -8.46 -6.66
N GLY A 221 15.41 -7.72 -5.67
CA GLY A 221 15.25 -6.27 -5.74
C GLY A 221 14.21 -5.83 -6.77
N GLU A 222 14.31 -4.58 -7.19
CA GLU A 222 13.41 -4.02 -8.19
C GLU A 222 13.54 -4.72 -9.54
N ILE A 223 12.41 -5.07 -10.15
CA ILE A 223 12.36 -5.69 -11.47
C ILE A 223 12.19 -4.60 -12.53
N THR A 224 13.26 -4.35 -13.30
CA THR A 224 13.32 -3.30 -14.32
C THR A 224 13.36 -3.83 -15.75
N ASP A 225 13.74 -5.09 -15.94
CA ASP A 225 14.02 -5.69 -17.26
C ASP A 225 12.79 -5.81 -18.19
N TYR A 226 11.58 -5.87 -17.62
CA TYR A 226 10.30 -6.03 -18.33
C TYR A 226 9.15 -5.46 -17.50
#